data_AF-A0A812PJB0-F1
#
_entry.id   AF-A0A812PJB0-F1
#
_cell.length_a   1.000
_cell.length_b   1.000
_cell.length_c   1.000
_cell.angle_alpha   90.00
_cell.angle_beta   90.00
_cell.angle_gamma   90.00
#
_symmetry.space_group_name_H-M   'P 1'
#
loop_
_entity.id
_entity.type
_entity.pdbx_description
1 polymer ?
#
loop_
_entity_poly.entity_id
_entity_poly.type
_entity_poly.pdbx_seq_one_letter_code
_entity_poly.pdbx_strand_id
1 'polypeptide(L)'
;MPPADPIRQARHGLGLGLVLLGAGISWSRSLCFACAPRANAGSFPSVSVQVVTYNRPSLLLEALLQIEAQDYPTPLEVLILDDSDTSCEKDVLRFAASSRHNIQYRFLSKRLTIGEKRNLAAESTSAEFICTWDDDDIYTVDRVRLQAEFLSGNRRCNCVAIERRFFYWLNEDVLRGCEDMQLLPLENTLCFRRRWFEAGRRFAAGNLNEGLGLLRGPTGVKHPGRLGILPISAEELPFLYIKHSGSMTGTGTEPYAEQGTELSLLPLVRACHLRRFPDLPSCAHHSRILRAVRELLRDLVSRDLDDFRAKGETMEAARYLEEVTGVRPQTESLQGLLNGIEEVQAALVTG
;
A
#
# COMPACT_ATOMS: atom_id res chain seq x y z
N MET A 1 56.72 -14.88 -9.16
CA MET A 1 57.14 -16.27 -9.44
C MET A 1 56.16 -17.21 -8.75
N PRO A 2 55.63 -18.22 -9.48
CA PRO A 2 54.62 -19.17 -9.01
C PRO A 2 55.25 -20.38 -8.30
N PRO A 3 54.44 -21.35 -7.87
CA PRO A 3 54.46 -22.65 -8.55
C PRO A 3 53.02 -23.04 -8.95
N ALA A 4 52.72 -23.39 -10.21
CA ALA A 4 53.08 -24.60 -10.95
C ALA A 4 52.34 -25.88 -10.45
N ASP A 5 51.31 -26.23 -11.23
CA ASP A 5 50.51 -27.47 -11.37
C ASP A 5 51.38 -28.77 -11.37
N PRO A 6 50.84 -29.99 -11.13
CA PRO A 6 50.14 -30.69 -12.22
C PRO A 6 49.05 -31.74 -11.85
N ILE A 7 47.96 -31.74 -12.62
CA ILE A 7 47.41 -32.86 -13.44
C ILE A 7 47.39 -34.29 -12.82
N ARG A 8 46.19 -34.89 -12.71
CA ARG A 8 45.87 -36.20 -13.37
C ARG A 8 44.38 -36.56 -13.36
N GLN A 9 43.96 -37.03 -14.54
CA GLN A 9 42.66 -37.59 -14.94
C GLN A 9 42.42 -39.02 -14.42
N ALA A 10 41.16 -39.42 -14.22
CA ALA A 10 40.53 -40.70 -14.64
C ALA A 10 39.07 -40.71 -14.15
N ARG A 11 38.03 -40.63 -15.00
CA ARG A 11 37.38 -41.68 -15.83
C ARG A 11 36.58 -42.77 -15.07
N HIS A 12 35.27 -42.78 -15.39
CA HIS A 12 34.29 -43.88 -15.44
C HIS A 12 33.76 -44.56 -14.16
N GLY A 13 32.43 -44.65 -14.09
CA GLY A 13 31.72 -45.59 -13.21
C GLY A 13 30.22 -45.34 -13.15
N LEU A 14 29.47 -45.91 -14.08
CA LEU A 14 28.02 -46.12 -13.98
C LEU A 14 27.71 -47.02 -12.76
N GLY A 15 26.64 -46.72 -12.02
CA GLY A 15 26.16 -47.60 -10.95
C GLY A 15 24.78 -47.19 -10.45
N LEU A 16 23.74 -47.83 -10.99
CA LEU A 16 22.39 -47.84 -10.44
C LEU A 16 22.41 -48.36 -8.99
N GLY A 17 21.59 -47.77 -8.13
CA GLY A 17 21.39 -48.23 -6.75
C GLY A 17 20.18 -47.56 -6.10
N LEU A 18 18.99 -47.85 -6.61
CA LEU A 18 17.71 -47.51 -6.02
C LEU A 18 17.44 -48.48 -4.85
N VAL A 19 17.26 -47.98 -3.63
CA VAL A 19 16.56 -48.70 -2.55
C VAL A 19 15.42 -47.81 -2.08
N LEU A 20 14.20 -48.25 -2.41
CA LEU A 20 12.92 -47.74 -1.96
C LEU A 20 12.41 -48.64 -0.83
N LEU A 21 12.03 -48.02 0.29
CA LEU A 21 10.95 -48.42 1.22
C LEU A 21 10.37 -47.07 1.70
N GLY A 22 9.22 -46.58 1.23
CA GLY A 22 7.85 -47.04 1.59
C GLY A 22 7.56 -46.60 3.03
N ALA A 23 6.62 -45.69 3.36
CA ALA A 23 5.31 -45.33 2.83
C ALA A 23 5.06 -43.81 3.07
N GLY A 24 4.21 -43.05 2.38
CA GLY A 24 3.10 -43.37 1.51
C GLY A 24 1.95 -42.43 1.88
N ILE A 25 1.72 -41.37 1.10
CA ILE A 25 0.38 -40.79 0.90
C ILE A 25 0.26 -40.48 -0.59
N SER A 26 -0.67 -41.19 -1.22
CA SER A 26 -1.04 -41.09 -2.64
C SER A 26 -2.12 -40.03 -2.80
N TRP A 27 -1.92 -39.08 -3.71
CA TRP A 27 -3.00 -38.58 -4.56
C TRP A 27 -2.50 -38.54 -6.01
N SER A 28 -3.27 -39.21 -6.87
CA SER A 28 -3.02 -39.49 -8.27
C SER A 28 -3.01 -38.25 -9.16
N ARG A 29 -2.12 -38.26 -10.16
CA ARG A 29 -2.00 -37.29 -11.25
C ARG A 29 -3.23 -37.28 -12.18
N SER A 30 -3.62 -36.08 -12.62
CA SER A 30 -3.61 -35.64 -14.04
C SER A 30 -4.82 -34.77 -14.38
N LEU A 31 -4.55 -33.49 -14.65
CA LEU A 31 -5.10 -32.80 -15.83
C LEU A 31 -4.05 -31.76 -16.26
N CYS A 32 -3.47 -32.01 -17.44
CA CYS A 32 -2.64 -31.05 -18.15
C CYS A 32 -3.50 -29.87 -18.62
N PHE A 33 -2.98 -28.65 -18.55
CA PHE A 33 -3.36 -27.58 -19.47
C PHE A 33 -2.09 -26.94 -20.05
N ALA A 34 -1.89 -27.21 -21.34
CA ALA A 34 -0.91 -26.54 -22.18
C ALA A 34 -1.54 -25.29 -22.82
N CYS A 35 -0.67 -24.30 -23.07
CA CYS A 35 -0.83 -23.10 -23.89
C CYS A 35 -1.95 -22.09 -23.54
N ALA A 36 -1.49 -20.89 -23.14
CA ALA A 36 -2.30 -19.69 -23.00
C ALA A 36 -2.98 -19.27 -24.32
N PRO A 37 -4.17 -18.67 -24.19
CA PRO A 37 -4.50 -17.47 -24.95
C PRO A 37 -4.93 -16.31 -24.03
N ARG A 38 -4.52 -15.10 -24.45
CA ARG A 38 -4.98 -13.72 -24.15
C ARG A 38 -5.73 -13.44 -22.83
N ALA A 39 -5.26 -12.39 -22.13
CA ALA A 39 -6.00 -11.71 -21.08
C ALA A 39 -7.45 -11.46 -21.53
N ASN A 40 -8.40 -12.07 -20.83
CA ASN A 40 -9.81 -11.75 -21.02
C ASN A 40 -10.03 -10.30 -20.55
N ALA A 41 -10.51 -9.46 -21.47
CA ALA A 41 -11.29 -8.30 -21.11
C ALA A 41 -12.61 -8.83 -20.51
N GLY A 42 -12.64 -9.05 -19.19
CA GLY A 42 -13.84 -9.56 -18.50
C GLY A 42 -13.65 -10.08 -17.08
N SER A 43 -12.43 -10.32 -16.58
CA SER A 43 -12.20 -10.71 -15.18
C SER A 43 -11.09 -9.87 -14.56
N PHE A 44 -11.41 -9.14 -13.50
CA PHE A 44 -10.41 -8.47 -12.66
C PHE A 44 -9.48 -9.52 -12.02
N PRO A 45 -8.17 -9.26 -11.90
CA PRO A 45 -7.23 -10.21 -11.30
C PRO A 45 -7.58 -10.45 -9.82
N SER A 46 -7.30 -11.66 -9.31
CA SER A 46 -7.51 -11.93 -7.89
C SER A 46 -6.47 -11.20 -7.04
N VAL A 47 -6.92 -10.58 -5.95
CA VAL A 47 -6.07 -9.82 -5.02
C VAL A 47 -6.26 -10.37 -3.61
N SER A 48 -5.13 -10.62 -2.94
CA SER A 48 -5.06 -10.93 -1.51
C SER A 48 -4.52 -9.72 -0.75
N VAL A 49 -5.33 -9.18 0.16
CA VAL A 49 -4.95 -8.11 1.08
C VAL A 49 -4.41 -8.74 2.36
N GLN A 50 -3.20 -8.36 2.75
CA GLN A 50 -2.52 -8.92 3.92
C GLN A 50 -2.50 -7.88 5.04
N VAL A 51 -3.17 -8.20 6.14
CA VAL A 51 -3.18 -7.38 7.35
C VAL A 51 -2.39 -8.10 8.43
N VAL A 52 -1.35 -7.45 8.95
CA VAL A 52 -0.58 -7.96 10.09
C VAL A 52 -0.85 -7.06 11.30
N THR A 53 -1.26 -7.64 12.43
CA THR A 53 -1.67 -6.86 13.60
C THR A 53 -1.08 -7.41 14.90
N TYR A 54 -1.04 -6.59 15.94
CA TYR A 54 -0.58 -6.94 17.28
C TYR A 54 -1.10 -5.95 18.33
N ASN A 55 -1.90 -6.42 19.29
CA ASN A 55 -2.48 -5.65 20.39
C ASN A 55 -3.18 -4.36 19.93
N ARG A 56 -3.79 -4.39 18.73
CA ARG A 56 -4.50 -3.25 18.12
C ARG A 56 -5.89 -3.66 17.57
N PRO A 57 -6.76 -4.31 18.37
CA PRO A 57 -8.05 -4.84 17.89
C PRO A 57 -8.93 -3.77 17.24
N SER A 58 -9.01 -2.56 17.82
CA SER A 58 -9.81 -1.48 17.26
C SER A 58 -9.31 -1.05 15.89
N LEU A 59 -8.00 -0.86 15.72
CA LEU A 59 -7.41 -0.46 14.44
C LEU A 59 -7.56 -1.55 13.38
N LEU A 60 -7.43 -2.83 13.76
CA LEU A 60 -7.74 -3.94 12.87
C LEU A 60 -9.16 -3.86 12.31
N LEU A 61 -10.16 -3.62 13.15
CA LEU A 61 -11.55 -3.48 12.70
C LEU A 61 -11.75 -2.24 11.82
N GLU A 62 -11.08 -1.13 12.11
CA GLU A 62 -11.15 0.06 11.27
C GLU A 62 -10.46 -0.14 9.91
N ALA A 63 -9.36 -0.90 9.86
CA ALA A 63 -8.70 -1.30 8.61
C ALA A 63 -9.59 -2.22 7.77
N LEU A 64 -10.32 -3.16 8.41
CA LEU A 64 -11.29 -4.00 7.71
C LEU A 64 -12.44 -3.18 7.10
N LEU A 65 -12.91 -2.13 7.78
CA LEU A 65 -13.90 -1.21 7.21
C LEU A 65 -13.35 -0.44 6.00
N GLN A 66 -12.07 -0.03 6.03
CA GLN A 66 -11.42 0.56 4.85
C GLN A 66 -11.32 -0.41 3.67
N ILE A 67 -11.01 -1.68 3.95
CA ILE A 67 -10.92 -2.73 2.92
C ILE A 67 -12.32 -2.99 2.32
N GLU A 68 -13.36 -3.07 3.15
CA GLU A 68 -14.75 -3.22 2.68
C GLU A 68 -15.18 -2.07 1.75
N ALA A 69 -14.73 -0.85 2.06
CA ALA A 69 -15.00 0.35 1.27
C ALA A 69 -14.22 0.43 -0.05
N GLN A 70 -13.30 -0.49 -0.34
CA GLN A 70 -12.56 -0.48 -1.60
C GLN A 70 -13.51 -0.67 -2.80
N ASP A 71 -13.27 0.04 -3.89
CA ASP A 71 -14.09 -0.01 -5.11
C ASP A 71 -13.74 -1.20 -6.03
N TYR A 72 -12.95 -2.17 -5.53
CA TYR A 72 -12.51 -3.30 -6.32
C TYR A 72 -13.71 -4.17 -6.76
N PRO A 73 -13.88 -4.45 -8.07
CA PRO A 73 -15.13 -5.01 -8.60
C PRO A 73 -15.43 -6.46 -8.19
N THR A 74 -14.42 -7.23 -7.79
CA THR A 74 -14.60 -8.61 -7.31
C THR A 74 -14.28 -8.70 -5.82
N PRO A 75 -14.84 -9.69 -5.10
CA PRO A 75 -14.42 -9.98 -3.72
C PRO A 75 -12.91 -10.13 -3.60
N LEU A 76 -12.33 -9.43 -2.63
CA LEU A 76 -10.96 -9.59 -2.18
C LEU A 76 -10.83 -10.82 -1.28
N GLU A 77 -9.66 -11.45 -1.30
CA GLU A 77 -9.20 -12.27 -0.18
C GLU A 77 -8.54 -11.35 0.84
N VAL A 78 -8.84 -11.51 2.12
CA VAL A 78 -8.22 -10.74 3.20
C VAL A 78 -7.60 -11.72 4.19
N LEU A 79 -6.27 -11.73 4.29
CA LEU A 79 -5.53 -12.61 5.19
C LEU A 79 -5.03 -11.79 6.39
N ILE A 80 -5.54 -12.13 7.57
CA ILE A 80 -5.20 -11.44 8.82
C ILE A 80 -4.29 -12.35 9.67
N LEU A 81 -3.09 -11.86 9.97
CA LEU A 81 -2.11 -12.54 10.82
C LEU A 81 -1.99 -11.76 12.13
N ASP A 82 -2.52 -12.35 13.19
CA ASP A 82 -2.61 -11.75 14.51
C ASP A 82 -1.79 -12.57 15.51
N ASP A 83 -0.79 -11.93 16.12
CA ASP A 83 0.04 -12.51 17.17
C ASP A 83 -0.05 -11.70 18.48
N SER A 84 -1.21 -11.07 18.70
CA SER A 84 -1.57 -10.35 19.93
C SER A 84 -1.57 -11.27 21.16
N ASP A 85 -1.51 -10.66 22.35
CA ASP A 85 -1.63 -11.39 23.61
C ASP A 85 -3.02 -12.03 23.76
N THR A 86 -4.05 -11.38 23.22
CA THR A 86 -5.43 -11.86 23.17
C THR A 86 -5.92 -11.87 21.73
N SER A 87 -6.50 -13.00 21.31
CA SER A 87 -7.03 -13.15 19.96
C SER A 87 -8.23 -12.24 19.69
N CYS A 88 -8.24 -11.61 18.51
CA CYS A 88 -9.35 -10.83 17.97
C CYS A 88 -10.37 -11.68 17.17
N GLU A 89 -10.25 -13.02 17.16
CA GLU A 89 -10.98 -13.92 16.27
C GLU A 89 -12.49 -13.67 16.29
N LYS A 90 -13.09 -13.56 17.47
CA LYS A 90 -14.54 -13.39 17.63
C LYS A 90 -15.06 -12.13 16.93
N ASP A 91 -14.33 -11.02 17.04
CA ASP A 91 -14.75 -9.75 16.45
C ASP A 91 -14.53 -9.75 14.94
N VAL A 92 -13.42 -10.36 14.48
CA VAL A 92 -13.14 -10.55 13.05
C VAL A 92 -14.18 -11.47 12.39
N LEU A 93 -14.54 -12.60 13.00
CA LEU A 93 -15.56 -13.51 12.47
C LEU A 93 -16.94 -12.85 12.40
N ARG A 94 -17.26 -12.01 13.39
CA ARG A 94 -18.50 -11.22 13.36
C ARG A 94 -18.51 -10.24 12.20
N PHE A 95 -17.40 -9.54 11.96
CA PHE A 95 -17.26 -8.64 10.82
C PHE A 95 -17.37 -9.42 9.49
N ALA A 96 -16.67 -10.54 9.38
CA ALA A 96 -16.63 -11.38 8.19
C ALA A 96 -18.01 -11.94 7.80
N ALA A 97 -18.89 -12.20 8.78
CA ALA A 97 -20.24 -12.70 8.52
C ALA A 97 -21.10 -11.76 7.67
N SER A 98 -20.79 -10.46 7.63
CA SER A 98 -21.50 -9.45 6.83
C SER A 98 -20.65 -8.85 5.70
N SER A 99 -19.38 -9.26 5.57
CA SER A 99 -18.47 -8.71 4.55
C SER A 99 -18.73 -9.35 3.19
N ARG A 100 -18.53 -8.58 2.11
CA ARG A 100 -18.51 -9.13 0.73
C ARG A 100 -17.20 -9.88 0.42
N HIS A 101 -16.21 -9.78 1.29
CA HIS A 101 -14.85 -10.31 1.09
C HIS A 101 -14.65 -11.67 1.75
N ASN A 102 -13.68 -12.43 1.23
CA ASN A 102 -13.27 -13.68 1.84
C ASN A 102 -12.20 -13.41 2.90
N ILE A 103 -12.65 -13.21 4.14
CA ILE A 103 -11.78 -12.88 5.28
C ILE A 103 -11.33 -14.15 5.98
N GLN A 104 -10.02 -14.34 6.07
CA GLN A 104 -9.38 -15.44 6.78
C GLN A 104 -8.52 -14.87 7.91
N TYR A 105 -8.78 -15.35 9.12
CA TYR A 105 -8.07 -14.93 10.32
C TYR A 105 -7.20 -16.08 10.83
N ARG A 106 -5.95 -15.76 11.18
CA ARG A 106 -5.03 -16.72 11.79
C ARG A 106 -4.38 -16.11 13.01
N PHE A 107 -4.76 -16.63 14.17
CA PHE A 107 -4.09 -16.36 15.43
C PHE A 107 -2.78 -17.14 15.54
N LEU A 108 -1.72 -16.48 15.98
CA LEU A 108 -0.40 -17.05 16.20
C LEU A 108 -0.07 -16.96 17.68
N SER A 109 0.08 -18.11 18.34
CA SER A 109 0.38 -18.19 19.77
C SER A 109 1.79 -17.71 20.15
N LYS A 110 2.60 -17.31 19.17
CA LYS A 110 3.96 -16.83 19.35
C LYS A 110 4.12 -15.52 18.59
N ARG A 111 4.70 -14.52 19.26
CA ARG A 111 5.15 -13.28 18.64
C ARG A 111 6.12 -13.56 17.50
N LEU A 112 5.80 -13.05 16.32
CA LEU A 112 6.66 -13.08 15.14
C LEU A 112 7.05 -11.66 14.75
N THR A 113 8.12 -11.56 13.96
CA THR A 113 8.43 -10.29 13.31
C THR A 113 7.38 -9.95 12.25
N ILE A 114 7.24 -8.66 11.91
CA ILE A 114 6.35 -8.19 10.84
C ILE A 114 6.66 -8.91 9.52
N GLY A 115 7.93 -9.03 9.16
CA GLY A 115 8.34 -9.74 7.94
C GLY A 115 8.00 -11.23 7.94
N GLU A 116 8.15 -11.93 9.06
CA GLU A 116 7.71 -13.33 9.19
C GLU A 116 6.20 -13.48 8.98
N LYS A 117 5.38 -12.60 9.58
CA LYS A 117 3.92 -12.60 9.37
C LYS A 117 3.55 -12.36 7.90
N ARG A 118 4.18 -11.37 7.25
CA ARG A 118 3.97 -11.08 5.83
C ARG A 118 4.40 -12.23 4.92
N ASN A 119 5.50 -12.91 5.23
CA ASN A 119 5.92 -14.13 4.51
C ASN A 119 4.86 -15.24 4.65
N LEU A 120 4.38 -15.52 5.87
CA LEU A 120 3.33 -16.52 6.10
C LEU A 120 2.04 -16.19 5.33
N ALA A 121 1.63 -14.92 5.33
CA ALA A 121 0.48 -14.46 4.56
C ALA A 121 0.67 -14.69 3.05
N ALA A 122 1.85 -14.32 2.52
CA ALA A 122 2.17 -14.45 1.09
C ALA A 122 2.27 -15.92 0.63
N GLU A 123 2.67 -16.82 1.52
CA GLU A 123 2.71 -18.27 1.27
C GLU A 123 1.33 -18.93 1.35
N SER A 124 0.35 -18.29 1.99
CA SER A 124 -0.98 -18.87 2.24
C SER A 124 -2.02 -18.55 1.16
N THR A 125 -1.68 -17.73 0.16
CA THR A 125 -2.62 -17.29 -0.89
C THR A 125 -2.28 -17.85 -2.27
N SER A 126 -3.31 -18.06 -3.09
CA SER A 126 -3.18 -18.34 -4.52
C SER A 126 -3.56 -17.14 -5.42
N ALA A 127 -3.81 -15.96 -4.85
CA ALA A 127 -4.18 -14.77 -5.60
C ALA A 127 -3.10 -14.36 -6.62
N GLU A 128 -3.48 -13.66 -7.70
CA GLU A 128 -2.49 -13.16 -8.67
C GLU A 128 -1.63 -12.06 -8.04
N PHE A 129 -2.27 -11.12 -7.33
CA PHE A 129 -1.62 -10.01 -6.66
C PHE A 129 -1.77 -10.10 -5.14
N ILE A 130 -0.75 -9.60 -4.46
CA ILE A 130 -0.69 -9.46 -3.01
C ILE A 130 -0.55 -7.97 -2.70
N CYS A 131 -1.49 -7.44 -1.93
CA CYS A 131 -1.49 -6.07 -1.43
C CYS A 131 -1.23 -6.09 0.08
N THR A 132 -0.23 -5.36 0.54
CA THR A 132 0.10 -5.26 1.97
C THR A 132 -0.70 -4.14 2.62
N TRP A 133 -1.12 -4.30 3.87
CA TRP A 133 -1.98 -3.33 4.54
C TRP A 133 -1.65 -3.24 6.03
N ASP A 134 -1.15 -2.09 6.45
CA ASP A 134 -0.95 -1.80 7.88
C ASP A 134 -2.25 -1.25 8.47
N ASP A 135 -2.56 -1.63 9.72
CA ASP A 135 -3.86 -1.41 10.35
C ASP A 135 -4.09 0.02 10.86
N ASP A 136 -3.04 0.86 10.87
CA ASP A 136 -3.05 2.24 11.36
C ASP A 136 -3.07 3.31 10.26
N ASP A 137 -2.81 2.95 9.01
CA ASP A 137 -2.82 3.90 7.88
C ASP A 137 -4.21 4.08 7.25
N ILE A 138 -4.41 5.21 6.57
CA ILE A 138 -5.68 5.51 5.87
C ILE A 138 -5.45 5.58 4.37
N TYR A 139 -6.14 4.72 3.63
CA TYR A 139 -6.04 4.59 2.18
C TYR A 139 -7.29 5.11 1.48
N THR A 140 -7.12 5.55 0.24
CA THR A 140 -8.23 5.87 -0.66
C THR A 140 -8.97 4.61 -1.10
N VAL A 141 -10.25 4.74 -1.41
CA VAL A 141 -11.17 3.64 -1.78
C VAL A 141 -10.77 2.95 -3.09
N ASP A 142 -9.95 3.59 -3.91
CA ASP A 142 -9.52 3.08 -5.21
C ASP A 142 -8.11 2.48 -5.21
N ARG A 143 -7.47 2.36 -4.04
CA ARG A 143 -6.11 1.81 -3.90
C ARG A 143 -5.97 0.46 -4.59
N VAL A 144 -6.80 -0.52 -4.21
CA VAL A 144 -6.61 -1.89 -4.69
C VAL A 144 -6.82 -1.96 -6.21
N ARG A 145 -7.81 -1.23 -6.73
CA ARG A 145 -8.09 -1.16 -8.16
C ARG A 145 -6.94 -0.53 -8.93
N LEU A 146 -6.49 0.67 -8.54
CA LEU A 146 -5.42 1.39 -9.25
C LEU A 146 -4.10 0.62 -9.23
N GLN A 147 -3.73 0.00 -8.11
CA GLN A 147 -2.52 -0.83 -8.03
C GLN A 147 -2.62 -2.10 -8.91
N ALA A 148 -3.78 -2.77 -8.93
CA ALA A 148 -4.01 -3.95 -9.75
C ALA A 148 -4.05 -3.62 -11.25
N GLU A 149 -4.70 -2.52 -11.64
CA GLU A 149 -4.74 -2.01 -13.01
C GLU A 149 -3.33 -1.66 -13.49
N PHE A 150 -2.55 -0.95 -12.67
CA PHE A 150 -1.16 -0.61 -12.98
C PHE A 150 -0.31 -1.87 -13.23
N LEU A 151 -0.36 -2.86 -12.33
CA LEU A 151 0.37 -4.11 -12.49
C LEU A 151 -0.07 -4.86 -13.74
N SER A 152 -1.36 -4.90 -14.03
CA SER A 152 -1.94 -5.58 -15.19
C SER A 152 -1.51 -4.94 -16.51
N GLY A 153 -1.51 -3.60 -16.58
CA GLY A 153 -1.03 -2.83 -17.72
C GLY A 153 0.48 -2.92 -17.93
N ASN A 154 1.25 -3.12 -16.85
CA ASN A 154 2.72 -3.12 -16.89
C ASN A 154 3.30 -4.53 -16.65
N ARG A 155 3.38 -5.36 -17.70
CA ARG A 155 3.86 -6.75 -17.60
C ARG A 155 5.31 -6.92 -17.07
N ARG A 156 6.14 -5.87 -17.19
CA ARG A 156 7.52 -5.83 -16.65
C ARG A 156 7.57 -5.37 -15.19
N CYS A 157 6.48 -4.80 -14.69
CA CYS A 157 6.33 -4.43 -13.29
C CYS A 157 5.96 -5.66 -12.47
N ASN A 158 6.74 -5.91 -11.42
CA ASN A 158 6.54 -6.97 -10.47
C ASN A 158 5.91 -6.48 -9.17
N CYS A 159 6.15 -5.22 -8.82
CA CYS A 159 5.71 -4.60 -7.59
C CYS A 159 5.50 -3.09 -7.82
N VAL A 160 4.40 -2.58 -7.31
CA VAL A 160 4.14 -1.15 -7.18
C VAL A 160 4.20 -0.76 -5.71
N ALA A 161 4.64 0.47 -5.45
CA ALA A 161 4.60 1.09 -4.13
C ALA A 161 3.96 2.47 -4.26
N ILE A 162 3.19 2.88 -3.27
CA ILE A 162 2.61 4.23 -3.25
C ILE A 162 3.69 5.18 -2.70
N GLU A 163 3.88 6.31 -3.37
CA GLU A 163 4.74 7.39 -2.90
C GLU A 163 4.20 7.95 -1.57
N ARG A 164 5.03 7.94 -0.54
CA ARG A 164 4.66 8.44 0.78
C ARG A 164 4.92 9.94 0.87
N ARG A 165 3.88 10.73 0.62
CA ARG A 165 3.92 12.18 0.70
C ARG A 165 3.23 12.75 1.93
N PHE A 166 2.11 12.16 2.36
CA PHE A 166 1.25 12.75 3.38
C PHE A 166 1.38 12.04 4.72
N PHE A 167 1.70 12.80 5.75
CA PHE A 167 1.91 12.30 7.10
C PHE A 167 0.98 13.02 8.07
N TYR A 168 0.31 12.25 8.93
CA TYR A 168 -0.45 12.80 10.05
C TYR A 168 0.20 12.40 11.38
N TRP A 169 0.70 13.38 12.14
CA TRP A 169 1.27 13.16 13.47
C TRP A 169 0.17 13.19 14.53
N LEU A 170 -0.16 12.03 15.08
CA LEU A 170 -1.24 11.86 16.05
C LEU A 170 -1.06 12.65 17.35
N ASN A 171 0.18 12.83 17.80
CA ASN A 171 0.45 13.51 19.07
C ASN A 171 0.33 15.04 18.96
N GLU A 172 0.49 15.58 17.76
CA GLU A 172 0.51 17.03 17.50
C GLU A 172 -0.75 17.49 16.75
N ASP A 173 -1.57 16.56 16.26
CA ASP A 173 -2.67 16.79 15.32
C ASP A 173 -2.22 17.65 14.13
N VAL A 174 -1.09 17.24 13.54
CA VAL A 174 -0.40 17.97 12.47
C VAL A 174 -0.36 17.14 11.20
N LEU A 175 -0.74 17.78 10.08
CA LEU A 175 -0.55 17.27 8.72
C LEU A 175 0.73 17.85 8.11
N ARG A 176 1.52 17.00 7.45
CA ARG A 176 2.70 17.39 6.67
C ARG A 176 2.73 16.72 5.31
N GLY A 177 3.20 17.47 4.31
CA GLY A 177 3.61 16.96 3.00
C GLY A 177 5.14 16.90 2.89
N CYS A 178 5.66 15.92 2.15
CA CYS A 178 7.09 15.79 1.84
C CYS A 178 7.28 15.51 0.34
N GLU A 179 8.04 16.35 -0.36
CA GLU A 179 8.17 16.29 -1.84
C GLU A 179 9.23 15.30 -2.33
N ASP A 180 10.24 14.95 -1.52
CA ASP A 180 11.32 14.06 -1.94
C ASP A 180 11.55 12.93 -0.93
N MET A 181 10.63 11.96 -0.96
CA MET A 181 10.89 10.63 -0.42
C MET A 181 11.31 9.74 -1.58
N GLN A 182 12.57 9.86 -2.04
CA GLN A 182 13.24 8.86 -2.89
C GLN A 182 12.67 7.48 -2.59
N LEU A 183 12.21 6.76 -3.61
CA LEU A 183 11.44 5.52 -3.47
C LEU A 183 12.05 4.60 -2.41
N LEU A 184 11.58 4.78 -1.17
CA LEU A 184 11.75 3.86 -0.07
C LEU A 184 10.52 2.97 -0.27
N PRO A 185 10.71 1.75 -0.77
CA PRO A 185 9.63 0.78 -0.87
C PRO A 185 9.15 0.48 0.55
N LEU A 186 8.14 1.24 0.94
CA LEU A 186 7.53 1.18 2.26
C LEU A 186 6.53 0.06 2.26
N GLU A 187 6.68 -0.78 3.25
CA GLU A 187 6.11 -2.10 3.30
C GLU A 187 4.59 -2.04 3.38
N ASN A 188 4.00 -1.01 3.96
CA ASN A 188 2.57 -0.77 4.05
C ASN A 188 1.92 -0.45 2.68
N THR A 189 2.66 0.06 1.70
CA THR A 189 2.10 0.53 0.42
C THR A 189 2.25 -0.43 -0.76
N LEU A 190 2.86 -1.60 -0.55
CA LEU A 190 3.20 -2.51 -1.63
C LEU A 190 1.97 -3.22 -2.22
N CYS A 191 1.95 -3.36 -3.54
CA CYS A 191 1.17 -4.38 -4.22
C CYS A 191 2.06 -5.08 -5.24
N PHE A 192 2.09 -6.41 -5.24
CA PHE A 192 3.04 -7.16 -6.05
C PHE A 192 2.47 -8.47 -6.58
N ARG A 193 3.08 -8.96 -7.66
CA ARG A 193 2.71 -10.24 -8.27
C ARG A 193 3.15 -11.38 -7.38
N ARG A 194 2.25 -12.32 -7.06
CA ARG A 194 2.59 -13.50 -6.26
C ARG A 194 3.74 -14.30 -6.86
N ARG A 195 3.77 -14.47 -8.19
CA ARG A 195 4.88 -15.13 -8.90
C ARG A 195 6.25 -14.51 -8.65
N TRP A 196 6.32 -13.22 -8.33
CA TRP A 196 7.57 -12.53 -8.01
C TRP A 196 8.06 -12.95 -6.62
N PHE A 197 7.16 -13.09 -5.66
CA PHE A 197 7.45 -13.66 -4.35
C PHE A 197 7.86 -15.15 -4.44
N GLU A 198 7.16 -15.93 -5.26
CA GLU A 198 7.48 -17.35 -5.51
C GLU A 198 8.85 -17.59 -6.14
N ALA A 199 9.44 -16.57 -6.79
CA ALA A 199 10.80 -16.61 -7.33
C ALA A 199 11.90 -16.56 -6.25
N GLY A 200 11.59 -16.96 -5.01
CA GLY A 200 12.53 -17.03 -3.88
C GLY A 200 12.72 -15.71 -3.14
N ARG A 201 11.76 -14.77 -3.22
CA ARG A 201 11.83 -13.49 -2.49
C ARG A 201 11.08 -13.58 -1.18
N ARG A 202 11.58 -12.92 -0.14
CA ARG A 202 11.00 -12.94 1.21
C ARG A 202 11.20 -11.60 1.89
N PHE A 203 10.22 -11.16 2.68
CA PHE A 203 10.44 -10.11 3.65
C PHE A 203 11.54 -10.55 4.64
N ALA A 204 12.40 -9.62 5.05
CA ALA A 204 13.43 -9.90 6.06
C ALA A 204 12.78 -10.18 7.42
N ALA A 205 13.39 -11.03 8.24
CA ALA A 205 12.91 -11.29 9.59
C ALA A 205 13.22 -10.08 10.50
N GLY A 206 12.37 -9.06 10.45
CA GLY A 206 12.51 -7.80 11.16
C GLY A 206 11.18 -7.06 11.29
N ASN A 207 11.19 -6.03 12.13
CA ASN A 207 10.05 -5.14 12.38
C ASN A 207 10.27 -3.72 11.82
N LEU A 208 11.42 -3.51 11.18
CA LEU A 208 11.80 -2.26 10.55
C LEU A 208 12.45 -2.60 9.22
N ASN A 209 11.98 -1.97 8.15
CA ASN A 209 12.52 -2.14 6.80
C ASN A 209 12.52 -3.61 6.32
N GLU A 210 11.55 -4.43 6.73
CA GLU A 210 11.46 -5.84 6.36
C GLU A 210 11.28 -6.05 4.84
N GLY A 211 10.72 -5.06 4.15
CA GLY A 211 10.57 -5.03 2.70
C GLY A 211 11.90 -5.12 1.99
N LEU A 212 13.01 -4.65 2.58
CA LEU A 212 14.35 -4.75 2.00
C LEU A 212 14.72 -6.18 1.60
N GLY A 213 14.25 -7.20 2.33
CA GLY A 213 14.42 -8.59 1.93
C GLY A 213 13.74 -8.91 0.60
N LEU A 214 12.48 -8.50 0.46
CA LEU A 214 11.64 -8.78 -0.71
C LEU A 214 12.26 -8.15 -1.96
N LEU A 215 12.75 -6.93 -1.80
CA LEU A 215 13.33 -6.10 -2.84
C LEU A 215 14.68 -6.65 -3.27
N ARG A 216 15.60 -6.89 -2.33
CA ARG A 216 16.93 -7.45 -2.63
C ARG A 216 16.81 -8.80 -3.32
N GLY A 217 15.85 -9.62 -2.88
CA GLY A 217 15.65 -10.98 -3.37
C GLY A 217 16.88 -11.87 -3.16
N PRO A 218 16.87 -13.07 -3.74
CA PRO A 218 17.92 -14.06 -3.49
C PRO A 218 19.29 -13.65 -4.08
N THR A 219 19.30 -12.81 -5.11
CA THR A 219 20.53 -12.35 -5.79
C THR A 219 21.09 -11.04 -5.22
N GLY A 220 20.47 -10.47 -4.19
CA GLY A 220 20.96 -9.25 -3.52
C GLY A 220 20.91 -7.97 -4.36
N VAL A 221 20.07 -7.91 -5.39
CA VAL A 221 19.99 -6.77 -6.32
C VAL A 221 19.37 -5.56 -5.62
N LYS A 222 20.09 -4.44 -5.58
CA LYS A 222 19.70 -3.27 -4.76
C LYS A 222 18.83 -2.22 -5.47
N HIS A 223 18.69 -2.27 -6.80
CA HIS A 223 18.05 -1.18 -7.55
C HIS A 223 16.58 -1.49 -7.91
N PRO A 224 15.59 -0.77 -7.34
CA PRO A 224 14.16 -1.06 -7.52
C PRO A 224 13.72 -1.10 -8.99
N GLY A 225 14.14 -0.13 -9.81
CA GLY A 225 13.78 -0.09 -11.24
C GLY A 225 14.29 -1.29 -12.04
N ARG A 226 15.45 -1.88 -11.68
CA ARG A 226 15.98 -3.09 -12.35
C ARG A 226 15.20 -4.35 -12.00
N LEU A 227 14.39 -4.29 -10.96
CA LEU A 227 13.58 -5.38 -10.44
C LEU A 227 12.11 -5.28 -10.89
N GLY A 228 11.77 -4.27 -11.68
CA GLY A 228 10.40 -3.98 -12.09
C GLY A 228 9.58 -3.40 -10.94
N ILE A 229 10.18 -2.62 -10.07
CA ILE A 229 9.49 -1.93 -8.97
C ILE A 229 9.28 -0.48 -9.39
N LEU A 230 8.02 -0.05 -9.40
CA LEU A 230 7.63 1.28 -9.88
C LEU A 230 6.79 2.01 -8.82
N PRO A 231 6.99 3.32 -8.62
CA PRO A 231 6.09 4.11 -7.80
C PRO A 231 4.76 4.32 -8.53
N ILE A 232 3.70 4.45 -7.75
CA ILE A 232 2.53 5.25 -8.12
C ILE A 232 2.66 6.56 -7.35
N SER A 233 2.55 7.68 -8.05
CA SER A 233 2.78 8.98 -7.45
C SER A 233 1.68 9.35 -6.46
N ALA A 234 2.01 10.21 -5.49
CA ALA A 234 1.04 10.65 -4.49
C ALA A 234 -0.09 11.51 -5.10
N GLU A 235 0.10 12.03 -6.31
CA GLU A 235 -0.93 12.71 -7.10
C GLU A 235 -2.00 11.76 -7.62
N GLU A 236 -1.58 10.57 -8.04
CA GLU A 236 -2.46 9.54 -8.61
C GLU A 236 -3.14 8.74 -7.48
N LEU A 237 -2.37 8.33 -6.48
CA LEU A 237 -2.85 7.49 -5.38
C LEU A 237 -2.42 8.04 -4.01
N PRO A 238 -3.06 9.10 -3.51
CA PRO A 238 -2.78 9.63 -2.19
C PRO A 238 -3.25 8.65 -1.10
N PHE A 239 -2.50 8.61 0.00
CA PHE A 239 -2.85 7.94 1.25
C PHE A 239 -2.28 8.73 2.42
N LEU A 240 -2.81 8.52 3.63
CA LEU A 240 -2.30 9.13 4.85
C LEU A 240 -1.46 8.11 5.61
N TYR A 241 -0.17 8.40 5.75
CA TYR A 241 0.71 7.67 6.65
C TYR A 241 0.49 8.19 8.08
N ILE A 242 0.06 7.33 8.99
CA ILE A 242 -0.26 7.74 10.36
C ILE A 242 0.95 7.53 11.27
N LYS A 243 1.47 8.63 11.82
CA LYS A 243 2.61 8.61 12.74
C LYS A 243 2.10 8.62 14.18
N HIS A 244 2.38 7.55 14.90
CA HIS A 244 2.21 7.47 16.36
C HIS A 244 3.59 7.45 17.06
N SER A 245 3.59 7.53 18.39
CA SER A 245 4.81 7.51 19.21
C SER A 245 5.70 6.27 18.96
N GLY A 246 5.08 5.15 18.62
CA GLY A 246 5.76 3.90 18.25
C GLY A 246 6.36 3.87 16.84
N SER A 247 6.00 4.82 15.97
CA SER A 247 6.54 4.93 14.60
C SER A 247 7.82 5.76 14.54
N MET A 248 8.27 6.36 15.66
CA MET A 248 9.44 7.23 15.69
C MET A 248 10.74 6.41 15.81
N THR A 249 11.59 6.49 14.79
CA THR A 249 12.97 5.98 14.86
C THR A 249 13.93 7.13 15.14
N GLY A 250 14.74 7.05 16.21
CA GLY A 250 15.79 8.03 16.52
C GLY A 250 15.41 9.14 17.49
N THR A 251 16.10 10.29 17.43
CA THR A 251 16.10 11.38 18.42
C THR A 251 14.85 12.29 18.42
N GLY A 252 13.75 11.87 17.81
CA GLY A 252 12.50 12.66 17.74
C GLY A 252 12.47 13.75 16.65
N THR A 253 13.54 13.92 15.87
CA THR A 253 13.57 14.79 14.69
C THR A 253 13.80 13.92 13.45
N GLU A 254 12.81 13.85 12.55
CA GLU A 254 12.98 13.11 11.30
C GLU A 254 13.68 13.98 10.25
N PRO A 255 14.77 13.49 9.63
CA PRO A 255 15.53 14.27 8.65
C PRO A 255 14.76 14.56 7.35
N TYR A 256 13.61 13.92 7.13
CA TYR A 256 12.74 14.12 5.97
C TYR A 256 11.58 15.08 6.25
N ALA A 257 11.49 15.60 7.48
CA ALA A 257 10.52 16.63 7.87
C ALA A 257 10.97 18.04 7.45
N GLU A 258 11.86 18.17 6.46
CA GLU A 258 11.99 19.43 5.75
C GLU A 258 10.63 19.75 5.14
N GLN A 259 10.10 20.92 5.53
CA GLN A 259 8.76 21.38 5.22
C GLN A 259 8.54 21.30 3.71
N GLY A 260 7.78 20.32 3.23
CA GLY A 260 7.23 20.36 1.88
C GLY A 260 6.51 21.70 1.70
N THR A 261 6.49 22.22 0.49
CA THR A 261 5.79 23.48 0.23
C THR A 261 4.29 23.29 0.51
N GLU A 262 3.55 24.37 0.75
CA GLU A 262 2.08 24.31 0.88
C GLU A 262 1.42 23.63 -0.34
N LEU A 263 2.07 23.71 -1.53
CA LEU A 263 1.65 23.02 -2.75
C LEU A 263 1.73 21.49 -2.67
N SER A 264 2.60 20.95 -1.82
CA SER A 264 2.75 19.50 -1.65
C SER A 264 1.48 18.80 -1.17
N LEU A 265 0.54 19.54 -0.56
CA LEU A 265 -0.73 19.05 -0.01
C LEU A 265 -1.91 19.10 -1.00
N LEU A 266 -1.79 19.78 -2.15
CA LEU A 266 -2.91 19.94 -3.09
C LEU A 266 -3.47 18.62 -3.64
N PRO A 267 -2.68 17.55 -3.89
CA PRO A 267 -3.26 16.30 -4.31
C PRO A 267 -4.13 15.63 -3.23
N LEU A 268 -3.85 15.91 -1.96
CA LEU A 268 -4.68 15.47 -0.85
C LEU A 268 -5.97 16.30 -0.77
N VAL A 269 -5.91 17.62 -1.01
CA VAL A 269 -7.11 18.47 -1.20
C VAL A 269 -8.00 17.87 -2.29
N ARG A 270 -7.43 17.56 -3.46
CA ARG A 270 -8.15 16.95 -4.56
C ARG A 270 -8.80 15.63 -4.17
N ALA A 271 -8.08 14.74 -3.49
CA ALA A 271 -8.63 13.46 -3.07
C ALA A 271 -9.77 13.60 -2.05
N CYS A 272 -9.68 14.55 -1.13
CA CYS A 272 -10.78 14.85 -0.20
C CYS A 272 -11.98 15.46 -0.93
N HIS A 273 -11.76 16.43 -1.83
CA HIS A 273 -12.81 17.05 -2.63
C HIS A 273 -13.56 16.02 -3.49
N LEU A 274 -12.83 15.11 -4.14
CA LEU A 274 -13.38 14.01 -4.94
C LEU A 274 -13.90 12.83 -4.09
N ARG A 275 -13.90 12.95 -2.75
CA ARG A 275 -14.37 11.91 -1.80
C ARG A 275 -13.72 10.55 -2.02
N ARG A 276 -12.42 10.53 -2.34
CA ARG A 276 -11.65 9.29 -2.54
C ARG A 276 -11.27 8.59 -1.23
N PHE A 277 -11.32 9.28 -0.09
CA PHE A 277 -11.16 8.62 1.21
C PHE A 277 -12.50 8.05 1.70
N PRO A 278 -12.50 6.88 2.35
CA PRO A 278 -13.72 6.25 2.83
C PRO A 278 -14.39 7.10 3.91
N ASP A 279 -15.72 7.15 3.89
CA ASP A 279 -16.51 7.64 5.03
C ASP A 279 -16.70 6.49 6.02
N LEU A 280 -16.21 6.69 7.24
CA LEU A 280 -16.05 5.63 8.25
C LEU A 280 -16.71 6.02 9.59
N PRO A 281 -17.99 6.41 9.64
CA PRO A 281 -18.58 7.04 10.83
C PRO A 281 -18.50 6.17 12.11
N SER A 282 -18.37 4.85 11.97
CA SER A 282 -18.18 3.89 13.08
C SER A 282 -16.73 3.75 13.56
N CYS A 283 -15.75 4.29 12.83
CA CYS A 283 -14.32 4.25 13.14
C CYS A 283 -13.92 5.47 13.97
N ALA A 284 -13.78 5.31 15.29
CA ALA A 284 -13.45 6.43 16.17
C ALA A 284 -12.07 7.04 15.86
N HIS A 285 -11.08 6.23 15.48
CA HIS A 285 -9.73 6.69 15.23
C HIS A 285 -9.56 7.32 13.85
N HIS A 286 -9.80 6.56 12.78
CA HIS A 286 -9.63 7.03 11.40
C HIS A 286 -10.57 8.19 11.05
N SER A 287 -11.82 8.20 11.54
CA SER A 287 -12.72 9.32 11.24
C SER A 287 -12.38 10.60 11.98
N ARG A 288 -11.81 10.50 13.19
CA ARG A 288 -11.25 11.68 13.87
C ARG A 288 -10.10 12.27 13.07
N ILE A 289 -9.19 11.42 12.57
CA ILE A 289 -8.05 11.85 11.75
C ILE A 289 -8.53 12.46 10.44
N LEU A 290 -9.43 11.79 9.71
CA LEU A 290 -9.95 12.32 8.44
C LEU A 290 -10.65 13.67 8.62
N ARG A 291 -11.40 13.86 9.72
CA ARG A 291 -11.98 15.16 10.07
C ARG A 291 -10.91 16.22 10.30
N ALA A 292 -9.90 15.93 11.13
CA ALA A 292 -8.82 16.87 11.41
C ALA A 292 -8.03 17.23 10.14
N VAL A 293 -7.72 16.24 9.29
CA VAL A 293 -7.09 16.45 7.98
C VAL A 293 -7.93 17.37 7.10
N ARG A 294 -9.23 17.11 6.99
CA ARG A 294 -10.16 17.95 6.21
C ARG A 294 -10.20 19.40 6.71
N GLU A 295 -10.19 19.61 8.02
CA GLU A 295 -10.14 20.95 8.63
C GLU A 295 -8.82 21.66 8.32
N LEU A 296 -7.68 20.98 8.47
CA LEU A 296 -6.36 21.53 8.14
C LEU A 296 -6.24 21.90 6.66
N LEU A 297 -6.76 21.06 5.77
CA LEU A 297 -6.78 21.32 4.32
C LEU A 297 -7.73 22.47 3.97
N ARG A 298 -8.89 22.59 4.63
CA ARG A 298 -9.79 23.74 4.45
C ARG A 298 -9.09 25.04 4.83
N ASP A 299 -8.37 25.04 5.94
CA ASP A 299 -7.65 26.23 6.41
C ASP A 299 -6.50 26.60 5.48
N LEU A 300 -5.82 25.62 4.89
CA LEU A 300 -4.85 25.84 3.81
C LEU A 300 -5.51 26.53 2.60
N VAL A 301 -6.56 25.92 2.05
CA VAL A 301 -7.29 26.48 0.88
C VAL A 301 -7.84 27.89 1.20
N SER A 302 -8.24 28.16 2.44
CA SER A 302 -8.69 29.50 2.86
C SER A 302 -7.59 30.54 2.73
N ARG A 303 -6.37 30.21 3.19
CA ARG A 303 -5.24 31.14 3.11
C ARG A 303 -4.86 31.42 1.67
N ASP A 304 -4.79 30.37 0.85
CA ASP A 304 -4.47 30.49 -0.58
C ASP A 304 -5.52 31.34 -1.32
N LEU A 305 -6.80 31.12 -1.02
CA LEU A 305 -7.91 31.89 -1.58
C LEU A 305 -7.82 33.38 -1.22
N ASP A 306 -7.50 33.71 0.04
CA ASP A 306 -7.32 35.10 0.48
C ASP A 306 -6.09 35.76 -0.18
N ASP A 307 -5.01 35.00 -0.40
CA ASP A 307 -3.83 35.46 -1.11
C ASP A 307 -4.13 35.78 -2.58
N PHE A 308 -4.86 34.90 -3.28
CA PHE A 308 -5.31 35.15 -4.66
C PHE A 308 -6.23 36.39 -4.77
N ARG A 309 -7.13 36.59 -3.80
CA ARG A 309 -7.97 37.79 -3.72
C ARG A 309 -7.14 39.06 -3.56
N ALA A 310 -6.12 39.02 -2.71
CA ALA A 310 -5.27 40.18 -2.43
C ALA A 310 -4.36 40.54 -3.61
N LYS A 311 -3.78 39.55 -4.29
CA LYS A 311 -2.79 39.76 -5.35
C LYS A 311 -3.38 39.89 -6.76
N GLY A 312 -4.58 39.34 -7.00
CA GLY A 312 -5.22 39.37 -8.31
C GLY A 312 -4.60 38.41 -9.35
N GLU A 313 -3.89 37.38 -8.88
CA GLU A 313 -3.10 36.44 -9.69
C GLU A 313 -4.00 35.41 -10.42
N THR A 314 -4.55 35.82 -11.55
CA THR A 314 -5.55 35.03 -12.30
C THR A 314 -4.98 33.71 -12.84
N MET A 315 -3.73 33.71 -13.33
CA MET A 315 -3.12 32.52 -13.92
C MET A 315 -2.78 31.47 -12.85
N GLU A 316 -2.28 31.92 -11.70
CA GLU A 316 -1.95 31.10 -10.55
C GLU A 316 -3.21 30.50 -9.93
N ALA A 317 -4.28 31.30 -9.76
CA ALA A 317 -5.59 30.81 -9.32
C ALA A 317 -6.17 29.76 -10.28
N ALA A 318 -5.98 29.93 -11.60
CA ALA A 318 -6.42 28.94 -12.58
C ALA A 318 -5.68 27.60 -12.45
N ARG A 319 -4.35 27.65 -12.29
CA ARG A 319 -3.52 26.45 -12.06
C ARG A 319 -3.86 25.78 -10.74
N TYR A 320 -4.09 26.57 -9.69
CA TYR A 320 -4.47 26.07 -8.38
C TYR A 320 -5.80 25.31 -8.46
N LEU A 321 -6.83 25.93 -9.07
CA LEU A 321 -8.14 25.32 -9.24
C LEU A 321 -8.05 24.03 -10.07
N GLU A 322 -7.25 24.02 -11.14
CA GLU A 322 -6.97 22.82 -11.92
C GLU A 322 -6.34 21.72 -11.06
N GLU A 323 -5.37 22.04 -10.21
CA GLU A 323 -4.70 21.06 -9.35
C GLU A 323 -5.65 20.46 -8.31
N VAL A 324 -6.46 21.28 -7.63
CA VAL A 324 -7.36 20.80 -6.55
C VAL A 324 -8.63 20.13 -7.06
N THR A 325 -8.99 20.32 -8.34
CA THR A 325 -10.16 19.64 -8.96
C THR A 325 -9.75 18.51 -9.91
N GLY A 326 -8.54 18.55 -10.44
CA GLY A 326 -8.09 17.71 -11.56
C GLY A 326 -8.73 18.08 -12.90
N VAL A 327 -9.42 19.23 -13.00
CA VAL A 327 -10.15 19.67 -14.18
C VAL A 327 -9.78 21.10 -14.53
N ARG A 328 -9.42 21.33 -15.80
CA ARG A 328 -9.11 22.66 -16.29
C ARG A 328 -10.32 23.60 -16.14
N PRO A 329 -10.18 24.77 -15.50
CA PRO A 329 -11.29 25.71 -15.33
C PRO A 329 -11.87 26.16 -16.68
N GLN A 330 -13.20 26.29 -16.73
CA GLN A 330 -13.93 26.79 -17.92
C GLN A 330 -13.93 28.33 -18.00
N THR A 331 -13.71 29.01 -16.88
CA THR A 331 -13.68 30.47 -16.77
C THR A 331 -12.25 30.97 -16.78
N GLU A 332 -12.01 32.09 -17.44
CA GLU A 332 -10.74 32.84 -17.39
C GLU A 332 -10.82 34.05 -16.45
N SER A 333 -12.00 34.36 -15.90
CA SER A 333 -12.16 35.49 -14.97
C SER A 333 -11.70 35.11 -13.57
N LEU A 334 -10.94 36.02 -12.91
CA LEU A 334 -10.50 35.84 -11.53
C LEU A 334 -11.65 35.51 -10.58
N GLN A 335 -12.77 36.25 -10.65
CA GLN A 335 -13.92 36.00 -9.78
C GLN A 335 -14.49 34.59 -9.97
N GLY A 336 -14.58 34.09 -11.21
CA GLY A 336 -15.05 32.74 -11.47
C GLY A 336 -14.10 31.67 -10.92
N LEU A 337 -12.78 31.91 -11.00
CA LEU A 337 -11.78 31.01 -10.43
C LEU A 337 -11.85 30.99 -8.90
N LEU A 338 -11.97 32.15 -8.26
CA LEU A 338 -12.12 32.27 -6.80
C LEU A 338 -13.38 31.54 -6.30
N ASN A 339 -14.51 31.69 -7.00
CA ASN A 339 -15.73 30.96 -6.67
C ASN A 339 -15.54 29.44 -6.74
N GLY A 340 -14.81 28.93 -7.74
CA GLY A 340 -14.49 27.50 -7.84
C GLY A 340 -13.61 27.01 -6.69
N ILE A 341 -12.64 27.81 -6.26
CA ILE A 341 -11.79 27.49 -5.10
C ILE A 341 -12.62 27.50 -3.79
N GLU A 342 -13.56 28.44 -3.64
CA GLU A 342 -14.51 28.49 -2.53
C GLU A 342 -15.40 27.23 -2.47
N GLU A 343 -15.87 26.72 -3.62
CA GLU A 343 -16.63 25.48 -3.69
C GLU A 343 -15.81 24.28 -3.22
N VAL A 344 -14.54 24.19 -3.64
CA VAL A 344 -13.60 23.16 -3.17
C VAL A 344 -13.42 23.24 -1.66
N GLN A 345 -13.17 24.45 -1.14
CA GLN A 345 -13.03 24.70 0.30
C GLN A 345 -14.26 24.21 1.09
N ALA A 346 -15.47 24.57 0.65
CA ALA A 346 -16.71 24.20 1.31
C ALA A 346 -16.96 22.67 1.26
N ALA A 347 -16.56 22.01 0.18
CA ALA A 347 -16.69 20.56 0.01
C ALA A 347 -15.84 19.77 1.01
N LEU A 348 -14.72 20.31 1.50
CA LEU A 348 -13.81 19.59 2.41
C LEU A 348 -14.44 19.25 3.77
N VAL A 349 -15.43 20.02 4.23
CA VAL A 349 -16.06 19.84 5.57
C VAL A 349 -17.47 19.28 5.53
N THR A 350 -18.04 19.08 4.34
CA THR A 350 -19.44 18.66 4.15
C THR A 350 -19.61 17.19 3.83
N GLY A 351 -18.55 16.38 3.95
CA GLY A 351 -18.58 14.93 3.72
C GLY A 351 -17.69 14.16 4.66
#